data_AF-A0A9P2LTT4-F1
#
_entry.id   AF-A0A9P2LTT4-F1
#
_cell.length_a   1.000
_cell.length_b   1.000
_cell.length_c   1.000
_cell.angle_alpha   90.00
_cell.angle_beta   90.00
_cell.angle_gamma   90.00
#
_symmetry.space_group_name_H-M   'P 1'
#
loop_
_entity.id
_entity.type
_entity.pdbx_description
1 polymer ?
#
loop_
_entity_poly.entity_id
_entity_poly.type
_entity_poly.pdbx_seq_one_letter_code
_entity_poly.pdbx_strand_id
1 'polypeptide(L)'
;MQLNKVLKGLMIALPVMAIAACSSNKNASNDGSEGMLGAGTGMDANGGNGNMSSEEQARLQMQQLQQNNIVYFDLDKYDIRSDFAQMLDAHANFLRSNPSYKVTVEGHADERGTPEYNISLGERRANAVKMYLQGKGVSADQISIVSYGKEKPAVLGHDEAAYSKNRRAVLVY
;
A
#
# COMPACT_ATOMS: atom_id res chain seq x y z
N MET A 1 -29.04 26.34 -51.20
CA MET A 1 -29.55 27.53 -50.48
C MET A 1 -29.13 27.38 -49.03
N GLN A 2 -27.98 27.95 -48.67
CA GLN A 2 -27.80 29.21 -47.92
C GLN A 2 -27.57 28.98 -46.42
N LEU A 3 -26.27 29.08 -46.07
CA LEU A 3 -25.72 29.55 -44.79
C LEU A 3 -26.29 30.91 -44.39
N ASN A 4 -26.46 31.16 -43.07
CA ASN A 4 -25.75 32.21 -42.31
C ASN A 4 -26.37 32.37 -40.90
N LYS A 5 -25.57 32.30 -39.83
CA LYS A 5 -24.82 33.39 -39.13
C LYS A 5 -25.72 34.34 -38.34
N VAL A 6 -25.35 34.55 -37.07
CA VAL A 6 -25.14 35.84 -36.37
C VAL A 6 -25.02 35.53 -34.86
N LEU A 7 -24.21 36.15 -34.01
CA LEU A 7 -22.95 36.91 -34.09
C LEU A 7 -22.68 37.32 -32.62
N LYS A 8 -21.51 36.94 -32.09
CA LYS A 8 -20.59 37.66 -31.16
C LYS A 8 -21.14 38.55 -30.03
N GLY A 9 -20.50 38.41 -28.86
CA GLY A 9 -20.32 39.46 -27.85
C GLY A 9 -20.03 38.86 -26.46
N LEU A 10 -18.80 38.47 -26.12
CA LEU A 10 -17.71 39.32 -25.60
C LEU A 10 -17.92 39.75 -24.13
N MET A 11 -17.16 39.15 -23.20
CA MET A 11 -16.31 39.82 -22.18
C MET A 11 -16.14 39.02 -20.87
N ILE A 12 -14.89 38.59 -20.63
CA ILE A 12 -14.06 38.83 -19.43
C ILE A 12 -14.67 38.57 -18.03
N ALA A 13 -14.09 37.60 -17.32
CA ALA A 13 -13.40 37.86 -16.05
C ALA A 13 -12.65 36.61 -15.56
N LEU A 14 -11.32 36.63 -15.69
CA LEU A 14 -10.38 35.82 -14.92
C LEU A 14 -10.26 36.37 -13.49
N PRO A 15 -10.18 35.50 -12.49
CA PRO A 15 -9.23 35.70 -11.40
C PRO A 15 -8.27 34.51 -11.34
N VAL A 16 -7.01 34.78 -11.71
CA VAL A 16 -5.86 33.92 -11.42
C VAL A 16 -5.63 33.97 -9.91
N MET A 17 -6.01 32.91 -9.20
CA MET A 17 -5.57 32.72 -7.81
C MET A 17 -4.13 32.21 -7.86
N ALA A 18 -3.18 33.13 -7.73
CA ALA A 18 -1.77 32.81 -7.56
C ALA A 18 -1.56 32.21 -6.16
N ILE A 19 -1.17 30.94 -6.10
CA ILE A 19 -0.70 30.31 -4.87
C ILE A 19 0.75 30.78 -4.68
N ALA A 20 0.97 31.62 -3.68
CA ALA A 20 2.30 32.01 -3.25
C ALA A 20 3.02 30.79 -2.65
N ALA A 21 3.97 30.23 -3.39
CA ALA A 21 4.93 29.27 -2.86
C ALA A 21 6.06 30.05 -2.17
N CYS A 22 6.06 30.06 -0.84
CA CYS A 22 7.22 30.54 -0.07
C CYS A 22 8.32 29.47 -0.11
N SER A 23 9.37 29.71 -0.90
CA SER A 23 10.68 29.10 -0.68
C SER A 23 11.49 30.00 0.25
N SER A 24 12.07 29.47 1.31
CA SER A 24 13.07 30.20 2.10
C SER A 24 14.31 29.35 2.27
N ASN A 25 15.40 29.79 1.66
CA ASN A 25 16.75 29.41 2.04
C ASN A 25 17.71 30.55 1.68
N LYS A 26 18.12 31.36 2.66
CA LYS A 26 19.48 31.92 2.78
C LYS A 26 19.69 32.72 4.07
N ASN A 27 20.81 32.41 4.71
CA ASN A 27 21.51 33.15 5.75
C ASN A 27 21.75 34.61 5.37
N ALA A 28 21.59 35.51 6.35
CA ALA A 28 22.49 36.64 6.59
C ALA A 28 22.26 37.19 8.00
N SER A 29 23.37 37.61 8.62
CA SER A 29 23.57 37.93 10.03
C SER A 29 23.04 39.29 10.48
N ASN A 30 22.62 39.32 11.76
CA ASN A 30 22.82 40.33 12.82
C ASN A 30 22.30 41.78 12.67
N ASP A 31 21.43 42.24 13.58
CA ASP A 31 21.74 43.26 14.63
C ASP A 31 20.49 43.74 15.43
N GLY A 32 20.67 44.03 16.73
CA GLY A 32 19.86 44.90 17.63
C GLY A 32 18.58 44.32 18.30
N SER A 33 18.59 43.88 19.57
CA SER A 33 18.39 44.67 20.83
C SER A 33 16.90 45.01 21.10
N GLU A 34 16.17 44.66 22.18
CA GLU A 34 16.38 44.16 23.55
C GLU A 34 15.12 43.42 24.06
N GLY A 35 15.26 42.59 25.11
CA GLY A 35 14.21 42.45 26.14
C GLY A 35 13.74 41.05 26.57
N MET A 36 14.31 40.55 27.67
CA MET A 36 13.67 39.73 28.73
C MET A 36 13.80 38.19 28.71
N LEU A 37 14.85 37.74 29.44
CA LEU A 37 14.93 36.64 30.43
C LEU A 37 14.23 35.27 30.16
N GLY A 38 15.06 34.27 29.86
CA GLY A 38 14.74 32.85 30.07
C GLY A 38 16.02 32.02 30.05
N ALA A 39 16.50 31.60 31.21
CA ALA A 39 17.72 30.82 31.38
C ALA A 39 17.53 29.36 30.92
N GLY A 40 18.46 28.86 30.11
CA GLY A 40 18.52 27.46 29.70
C GLY A 40 19.60 27.21 28.65
N THR A 41 20.82 26.95 29.14
CA THR A 41 21.92 26.14 28.55
C THR A 41 21.88 25.86 27.04
N GLY A 42 22.97 26.24 26.37
CA GLY A 42 23.22 25.92 24.98
C GLY A 42 23.51 24.44 24.70
N MET A 43 23.99 24.26 23.47
CA MET A 43 24.51 23.05 22.81
C MET A 43 23.55 22.38 21.80
N ASP A 44 24.05 22.43 20.56
CA ASP A 44 23.93 21.44 19.49
C ASP A 44 22.73 21.50 18.54
N ALA A 45 22.83 22.46 17.61
CA ALA A 45 22.44 22.25 16.23
C ALA A 45 23.39 21.20 15.59
N ASN A 46 23.18 19.93 15.92
CA ASN A 46 23.82 18.81 15.24
C ASN A 46 22.77 18.12 14.37
N GLY A 47 23.04 18.05 13.06
CA GLY A 47 22.24 17.29 12.10
C GLY A 47 22.19 15.83 12.53
N GLY A 48 21.13 15.48 13.23
CA GLY A 48 20.89 14.11 13.69
C GLY A 48 20.66 13.21 12.50
N ASN A 49 21.71 12.53 12.07
CA ASN A 49 21.59 11.23 11.42
C ASN A 49 20.91 10.30 12.44
N GLY A 50 19.58 10.38 12.49
CA GLY A 50 18.75 9.68 13.45
C GLY A 50 18.91 8.18 13.24
N ASN A 51 19.71 7.56 14.09
CA ASN A 51 19.87 6.12 14.12
C ASN A 51 18.56 5.52 14.64
N MET A 52 17.57 5.41 13.76
CA MET A 52 16.26 4.84 14.06
C MET A 52 16.45 3.42 14.58
N SER A 53 15.72 3.05 15.64
CA SER A 53 15.82 1.71 16.21
C SER A 53 15.44 0.64 15.17
N SER A 54 16.06 -0.55 15.25
CA SER A 54 15.76 -1.64 14.33
C SER A 54 14.28 -2.04 14.34
N GLU A 55 13.62 -1.90 15.49
CA GLU A 55 12.18 -2.16 15.64
C GLU A 55 11.32 -1.15 14.88
N GLU A 56 11.70 0.13 14.93
CA GLU A 56 10.97 1.18 14.22
C GLU A 56 11.18 1.09 12.70
N GLN A 57 12.37 0.72 12.26
CA GLN A 57 12.63 0.40 10.85
C GLN A 57 11.76 -0.78 10.36
N ALA A 58 11.67 -1.85 11.14
CA ALA A 58 10.83 -3.00 10.80
C ALA A 58 9.35 -2.61 10.69
N ARG A 59 8.85 -1.75 11.60
CA ARG A 59 7.48 -1.23 11.55
C ARG A 59 7.19 -0.43 10.28
N LEU A 60 8.10 0.47 9.89
CA LEU A 60 7.94 1.26 8.68
C LEU A 60 8.01 0.39 7.42
N GLN A 61 8.91 -0.59 7.39
CA GLN A 61 9.00 -1.53 6.28
C GLN A 61 7.72 -2.36 6.15
N MET A 62 7.15 -2.83 7.26
CA MET A 62 5.88 -3.56 7.28
C MET A 62 4.73 -2.71 6.73
N GLN A 63 4.64 -1.43 7.13
CA GLN A 63 3.63 -0.50 6.60
C GLN A 63 3.75 -0.31 5.08
N GLN A 64 4.98 -0.28 4.54
CA GLN A 64 5.18 -0.21 3.09
C GLN A 64 4.71 -1.48 2.39
N LEU A 65 5.01 -2.65 2.97
CA LEU A 65 4.56 -3.94 2.44
C LEU A 65 3.03 -4.07 2.40
N GLN A 66 2.33 -3.54 3.40
CA GLN A 66 0.86 -3.54 3.43
C GLN A 66 0.22 -2.77 2.26
N GLN A 67 0.94 -1.85 1.62
CA GLN A 67 0.43 -1.12 0.44
C GLN A 67 0.43 -1.98 -0.83
N ASN A 68 1.22 -3.05 -0.86
CA ASN A 68 1.32 -3.96 -2.00
C ASN A 68 1.36 -5.41 -1.52
N ASN A 69 0.21 -5.90 -1.04
CA ASN A 69 0.07 -7.17 -0.34
C ASN A 69 -0.99 -8.10 -0.96
N ILE A 70 -1.39 -7.86 -2.22
CA ILE A 70 -2.47 -8.59 -2.88
C ILE A 70 -1.92 -9.38 -4.07
N VAL A 71 -2.18 -10.68 -4.08
CA VAL A 71 -1.97 -11.56 -5.24
C VAL A 71 -3.30 -11.78 -5.93
N TYR A 72 -3.40 -11.49 -7.23
CA TYR A 72 -4.61 -11.75 -8.02
C TYR A 72 -4.50 -13.06 -8.79
N PHE A 73 -5.65 -13.68 -9.02
CA PHE A 73 -5.76 -14.97 -9.71
C PHE A 73 -6.73 -14.90 -10.89
N ASP A 74 -6.46 -15.72 -11.88
CA ASP A 74 -7.38 -15.93 -12.99
C ASP A 74 -8.56 -16.81 -12.57
N LEU A 75 -9.58 -16.88 -13.43
CA LEU A 75 -10.76 -17.69 -13.16
C LEU A 75 -10.37 -19.15 -12.94
N ASP A 76 -10.83 -19.69 -11.82
CA ASP A 76 -10.60 -21.09 -11.43
C ASP A 76 -9.13 -21.48 -11.22
N LYS A 77 -8.26 -20.47 -11.06
CA LYS A 77 -6.82 -20.64 -10.85
C LYS A 77 -6.40 -20.34 -9.42
N TYR A 78 -5.31 -20.97 -9.02
CA TYR A 78 -4.61 -20.76 -7.76
C TYR A 78 -3.08 -20.75 -7.93
N ASP A 79 -2.58 -20.88 -9.17
CA ASP A 79 -1.17 -20.67 -9.49
C ASP A 79 -0.82 -19.18 -9.35
N ILE A 80 0.37 -18.94 -8.80
CA ILE A 80 0.91 -17.59 -8.63
C ILE A 80 1.60 -17.21 -9.93
N ARG A 81 1.10 -16.18 -10.59
CA ARG A 81 1.73 -15.61 -11.78
C ARG A 81 3.05 -14.92 -11.42
N SER A 82 3.97 -14.90 -12.38
CA SER A 82 5.34 -14.39 -12.17
C SER A 82 5.42 -12.89 -11.87
N ASP A 83 4.41 -12.11 -12.25
CA ASP A 83 4.27 -10.67 -11.93
C ASP A 83 4.22 -10.41 -10.42
N PHE A 84 3.74 -11.37 -9.62
CA PHE A 84 3.70 -11.24 -8.15
C PHE A 84 4.98 -11.70 -7.44
N ALA A 85 5.94 -12.31 -8.15
CA ALA A 85 7.12 -12.91 -7.54
C ALA A 85 7.96 -11.87 -6.78
N GLN A 86 8.19 -10.70 -7.37
CA GLN A 86 8.97 -9.63 -6.72
C GLN A 86 8.30 -9.11 -5.45
N MET A 87 6.97 -8.94 -5.46
CA MET A 87 6.22 -8.51 -4.29
C MET A 87 6.33 -9.56 -3.17
N LEU A 88 6.06 -10.83 -3.49
CA LEU A 88 6.14 -11.92 -2.51
C LEU A 88 7.56 -12.13 -1.98
N ASP A 89 8.58 -11.90 -2.80
CA ASP A 89 9.98 -11.93 -2.37
C ASP A 89 10.28 -10.84 -1.34
N ALA A 90 9.72 -9.64 -1.50
CA ALA A 90 9.86 -8.56 -0.52
C ALA A 90 9.23 -8.94 0.83
N HIS A 91 8.02 -9.52 0.81
CA HIS A 91 7.37 -10.04 2.03
C HIS A 91 8.17 -11.17 2.68
N ALA A 92 8.68 -12.11 1.89
CA ALA A 92 9.51 -13.21 2.39
C ALA A 92 10.79 -12.69 3.04
N ASN A 93 11.47 -11.74 2.39
CA ASN A 93 12.67 -11.12 2.94
C ASN A 93 12.40 -10.44 4.29
N PHE A 94 11.30 -9.69 4.39
CA PHE A 94 10.90 -9.06 5.65
C PHE A 94 10.63 -10.08 6.75
N LEU A 95 9.84 -11.12 6.46
CA LEU A 95 9.51 -12.15 7.46
C LEU A 95 10.75 -12.91 7.94
N ARG A 96 11.68 -13.25 7.05
CA ARG A 96 12.94 -13.91 7.43
C ARG A 96 13.82 -13.04 8.32
N SER A 97 13.90 -11.75 8.00
CA SER A 97 14.69 -10.79 8.80
C SER A 97 14.04 -10.43 10.13
N ASN A 98 12.74 -10.70 10.29
CA ASN A 98 11.97 -10.34 11.47
C ASN A 98 11.15 -11.52 12.01
N PRO A 99 11.79 -12.50 12.70
CA PRO A 99 11.14 -13.74 13.15
C PRO A 99 9.95 -13.56 14.11
N SER A 100 9.85 -12.41 14.78
CA SER A 100 8.73 -12.07 15.67
C SER A 100 7.45 -11.70 14.92
N TYR A 101 7.54 -11.31 13.64
CA TYR A 101 6.39 -10.95 12.84
C TYR A 101 5.74 -12.19 12.23
N LYS A 102 4.42 -12.18 12.18
CA LYS A 102 3.59 -13.22 11.58
C LYS A 102 2.73 -12.60 10.49
N VAL A 103 2.29 -13.43 9.55
CA VAL A 103 1.39 -13.04 8.47
C VAL A 103 0.26 -14.07 8.38
N THR A 104 -0.97 -13.58 8.20
CA THR A 104 -2.10 -14.38 7.78
C THR A 104 -2.34 -14.14 6.29
N VAL A 105 -2.39 -15.22 5.52
CA VAL A 105 -2.80 -15.14 4.12
C VAL A 105 -4.29 -15.43 4.02
N GLU A 106 -5.05 -14.43 3.62
CA GLU A 106 -6.49 -14.50 3.43
C GLU A 106 -6.82 -14.82 1.97
N GLY A 107 -7.40 -15.99 1.72
CA GLY A 107 -7.79 -16.44 0.40
C GLY A 107 -9.24 -16.11 0.07
N HIS A 108 -9.47 -15.58 -1.13
CA HIS A 108 -10.79 -15.18 -1.62
C HIS A 108 -11.07 -15.75 -3.01
N ALA A 109 -12.35 -15.83 -3.34
CA ALA A 109 -12.87 -16.12 -4.66
C ALA A 109 -13.98 -15.15 -5.06
N ASP A 110 -14.36 -15.17 -6.34
CA ASP A 110 -15.51 -14.38 -6.80
C ASP A 110 -16.83 -15.09 -6.45
N GLU A 111 -17.94 -14.39 -6.67
CA GLU A 111 -19.26 -14.82 -6.17
C GLU A 111 -19.84 -16.06 -6.87
N ARG A 112 -19.28 -16.45 -8.01
CA ARG A 112 -19.81 -17.50 -8.88
C ARG A 112 -19.55 -18.88 -8.26
N GLY A 113 -20.45 -19.84 -8.49
CA GLY A 113 -20.35 -21.18 -7.91
C GLY A 113 -20.83 -21.27 -6.46
N THR A 114 -20.71 -22.45 -5.85
CA THR A 114 -21.21 -22.69 -4.49
C THR A 114 -20.29 -22.07 -3.43
N PRO A 115 -20.80 -21.74 -2.23
CA PRO A 115 -19.96 -21.28 -1.13
C PRO A 115 -18.83 -22.26 -0.78
N GLU A 116 -19.12 -23.55 -0.68
CA GLU A 116 -18.15 -24.60 -0.29
C GLU A 116 -17.02 -24.74 -1.30
N TYR A 117 -17.36 -24.63 -2.59
CA TYR A 117 -16.40 -24.60 -3.67
C TYR A 117 -15.44 -23.40 -3.51
N ASN A 118 -16.00 -22.22 -3.28
CA ASN A 118 -15.22 -20.99 -3.14
C ASN A 118 -14.37 -21.00 -1.87
N ILE A 119 -14.85 -21.57 -0.77
CA ILE A 119 -14.05 -21.78 0.44
C ILE A 119 -12.84 -22.65 0.11
N SER A 120 -13.04 -23.77 -0.59
CA SER A 120 -11.95 -24.66 -1.00
C SER A 120 -10.96 -23.99 -1.96
N LEU A 121 -11.45 -23.20 -2.92
CA LEU A 121 -10.60 -22.48 -3.88
C LEU A 121 -9.80 -21.35 -3.20
N GLY A 122 -10.43 -20.60 -2.30
CA GLY A 122 -9.76 -19.59 -1.48
C GLY A 122 -8.65 -20.20 -0.61
N GLU A 123 -8.90 -21.38 -0.01
CA GLU A 123 -7.90 -22.09 0.77
C GLU A 123 -6.69 -22.50 -0.07
N ARG A 124 -6.93 -23.04 -1.29
CA ARG A 124 -5.86 -23.37 -2.24
C ARG A 124 -5.02 -22.15 -2.63
N ARG A 125 -5.65 -20.99 -2.85
CA ARG A 125 -4.96 -19.73 -3.16
C ARG A 125 -4.09 -19.26 -1.99
N ALA A 126 -4.63 -19.25 -0.78
CA ALA A 126 -3.88 -18.87 0.41
C ALA A 126 -2.70 -19.84 0.66
N ASN A 127 -2.93 -21.14 0.47
CA ASN A 127 -1.90 -22.16 0.59
C ASN A 127 -0.81 -22.01 -0.48
N ALA A 128 -1.15 -21.64 -1.73
CA ALA A 128 -0.15 -21.38 -2.76
C ALA A 128 0.82 -20.26 -2.36
N VAL A 129 0.30 -19.16 -1.79
CA VAL A 129 1.12 -18.05 -1.29
C VAL A 129 1.96 -18.49 -0.09
N LYS A 130 1.37 -19.24 0.85
CA LYS A 130 2.13 -19.83 1.98
C LYS A 130 3.30 -20.69 1.47
N MET A 131 3.05 -21.59 0.54
CA MET A 131 4.08 -22.46 -0.03
C MET A 131 5.16 -21.67 -0.76
N TYR A 132 4.80 -20.59 -1.46
CA TYR A 132 5.78 -19.69 -2.06
C TYR A 132 6.70 -19.07 -1.02
N LEU A 133 6.14 -18.48 0.05
CA LEU A 133 6.91 -17.86 1.13
C LEU A 133 7.81 -18.88 1.86
N GLN A 134 7.31 -20.09 2.11
CA GLN A 134 8.10 -21.18 2.69
C GLN A 134 9.22 -21.62 1.75
N GLY A 135 8.96 -21.71 0.44
CA GLY A 135 10.00 -21.97 -0.57
C GLY A 135 11.08 -20.90 -0.63
N LYS A 136 10.77 -19.68 -0.17
CA LYS A 136 11.73 -18.58 0.03
C LYS A 136 12.37 -18.58 1.42
N GLY A 137 12.11 -19.58 2.27
CA GLY A 137 12.75 -19.77 3.57
C GLY A 137 12.05 -19.10 4.75
N VAL A 138 10.80 -18.64 4.61
CA VAL A 138 10.01 -18.15 5.75
C VAL A 138 9.58 -19.34 6.61
N SER A 139 9.67 -19.20 7.95
CA SER A 139 9.22 -20.26 8.87
C SER A 139 7.72 -20.52 8.75
N ALA A 140 7.33 -21.80 8.85
CA ALA A 140 5.93 -22.20 8.85
C ALA A 140 5.12 -21.53 9.97
N ASP A 141 5.75 -21.31 11.12
CA ASP A 141 5.12 -20.74 12.32
C ASP A 141 4.82 -19.23 12.19
N GLN A 142 5.42 -18.58 11.20
CA GLN A 142 5.14 -17.19 10.85
C GLN A 142 3.95 -17.06 9.89
N ILE A 143 3.43 -18.15 9.32
CA ILE A 143 2.41 -18.09 8.25
C ILE A 143 1.17 -18.91 8.63
N SER A 144 0.07 -18.20 8.89
CA SER A 144 -1.29 -18.75 8.94
C SER A 144 -2.02 -18.52 7.63
N ILE A 145 -3.04 -19.33 7.36
CA ILE A 145 -3.95 -19.13 6.23
C ILE A 145 -5.39 -19.15 6.70
N VAL A 146 -6.25 -18.39 6.04
CA VAL A 146 -7.71 -18.40 6.23
C VAL A 146 -8.35 -18.30 4.84
N SER A 147 -9.46 -19.00 4.62
CA SER A 147 -10.27 -18.83 3.42
C SER A 147 -11.59 -18.17 3.76
N TYR A 148 -11.89 -17.07 3.09
CA TYR A 148 -13.21 -16.44 3.13
C TYR A 148 -14.10 -16.84 1.96
N GLY A 149 -13.57 -17.62 1.01
CA GLY A 149 -14.25 -17.92 -0.24
C GLY A 149 -14.82 -16.65 -0.86
N LYS A 150 -16.14 -16.62 -1.06
CA LYS A 150 -16.85 -15.47 -1.63
C LYS A 150 -17.52 -14.55 -0.62
N GLU A 151 -17.37 -14.80 0.68
CA GLU A 151 -18.11 -14.10 1.74
C GLU A 151 -17.55 -12.70 2.05
N LYS A 152 -16.33 -12.39 1.59
CA LYS A 152 -15.64 -11.11 1.79
C LYS A 152 -15.15 -10.50 0.46
N PRO A 153 -16.07 -10.05 -0.42
CA PRO A 153 -15.69 -9.40 -1.67
C PRO A 153 -14.95 -8.09 -1.40
N ALA A 154 -13.91 -7.80 -2.17
CA ALA A 154 -13.25 -6.48 -2.17
C ALA A 154 -14.10 -5.45 -2.94
N VAL A 155 -14.75 -5.91 -4.01
CA VAL A 155 -15.62 -5.07 -4.85
C VAL A 155 -16.93 -5.81 -5.05
N LEU A 156 -18.04 -5.13 -4.77
CA LEU A 156 -19.38 -5.63 -5.08
C LEU A 156 -19.65 -5.42 -6.58
N GLY A 157 -20.23 -6.43 -7.23
CA GLY A 157 -20.60 -6.35 -8.65
C GLY A 157 -20.72 -7.73 -9.28
N HIS A 158 -21.48 -7.78 -10.38
CA HIS A 158 -21.83 -9.00 -11.10
C HIS A 158 -21.20 -9.00 -12.51
N ASP A 159 -19.97 -8.52 -12.62
CA ASP A 159 -19.24 -8.42 -13.88
C ASP A 159 -17.76 -8.83 -13.71
N GLU A 160 -17.08 -9.05 -14.83
CA GLU A 160 -15.70 -9.54 -14.82
C GLU A 160 -14.71 -8.51 -14.19
N ALA A 161 -15.05 -7.21 -14.22
CA ALA A 161 -14.24 -6.17 -13.59
C ALA A 161 -14.28 -6.28 -12.06
N ALA A 162 -15.42 -6.64 -11.47
CA ALA A 162 -15.54 -6.96 -10.05
C ALA A 162 -14.94 -8.33 -9.74
N TYR A 163 -15.22 -9.35 -10.56
CA TYR A 163 -14.76 -10.73 -10.32
C TYR A 163 -13.24 -10.82 -10.27
N SER A 164 -12.54 -10.21 -11.22
CA SER A 164 -11.07 -10.17 -11.25
C SER A 164 -10.45 -9.56 -10.00
N LYS A 165 -11.08 -8.53 -9.41
CA LYS A 165 -10.61 -7.92 -8.15
C LYS A 165 -10.91 -8.79 -6.93
N ASN A 166 -11.93 -9.64 -7.00
CA ASN A 166 -12.32 -10.53 -5.91
C ASN A 166 -11.51 -11.84 -5.85
N ARG A 167 -11.00 -12.31 -6.99
CA ARG A 167 -10.10 -13.48 -7.06
C ARG A 167 -8.71 -13.10 -6.57
N ARG A 168 -8.50 -13.15 -5.25
CA ARG A 168 -7.25 -12.68 -4.63
C ARG A 168 -6.83 -13.49 -3.41
N ALA A 169 -5.57 -13.33 -3.03
CA ALA A 169 -5.06 -13.63 -1.71
C ALA A 169 -4.42 -12.37 -1.12
N VAL A 170 -4.66 -12.07 0.15
CA VAL A 170 -4.17 -10.86 0.82
C VAL A 170 -3.26 -11.26 1.97
N LEU A 171 -2.07 -10.65 2.04
CA LEU A 171 -1.13 -10.84 3.14
C LEU A 171 -1.43 -9.80 4.24
N VAL A 172 -1.86 -10.25 5.41
CA VAL A 172 -2.28 -9.41 6.55
C VAL A 172 -1.33 -9.64 7.72
N TYR A 173 -0.82 -8.56 8.32
CA TYR A 173 0.11 -8.57 9.46
C TYR A 173 -0.56 -8.09 10.74
#